data_AF-A0A2X2JM43-F1
#
_entry.id   AF-A0A2X2JM43-F1
#
_cell.length_a   1.000
_cell.length_b   1.000
_cell.length_c   1.000
_cell.angle_alpha   90.00
_cell.angle_beta   90.00
_cell.angle_gamma   90.00
#
_symmetry.space_group_name_H-M   'P 1'
#
loop_
_entity.id
_entity.type
_entity.pdbx_description
1 polymer ?
#
loop_
_entity_poly.entity_id
_entity_poly.type
_entity_poly.pdbx_seq_one_letter_code
_entity_poly.pdbx_strand_id
1 'polypeptide(L)'
;MNGRMKRQRKGKFAFMVVAIIVGVFLLVALLQYLWNTLMVDIFNLKAITYWQALGLFVLSKILFGRGFGKPGGGRFRRDFPPQMEKGEDLSDEERERLREEWKRRFGGRCGF
;
A
#
# COMPACT_ATOMS: atom_id res chain seq x y z
N MET A 1 -1.96 -23.23 27.44
CA MET A 1 -1.89 -23.70 26.04
C MET A 1 -2.75 -22.78 25.17
N ASN A 2 -2.16 -21.93 24.31
CA ASN A 2 -2.89 -21.37 23.14
C ASN A 2 -1.93 -20.65 22.15
N GLY A 3 -1.38 -21.42 21.22
CA GLY A 3 -0.53 -20.94 20.12
C GLY A 3 -1.17 -21.02 18.72
N ARG A 4 -2.47 -21.29 18.64
CA ARG A 4 -3.21 -21.36 17.37
C ARG A 4 -3.87 -20.01 17.11
N MET A 5 -3.26 -19.15 16.27
CA MET A 5 -3.93 -18.12 15.43
C MET A 5 -2.90 -17.18 14.72
N LYS A 6 -1.79 -17.72 14.18
CA LYS A 6 -0.84 -16.95 13.32
C LYS A 6 -0.55 -17.60 11.97
N ARG A 7 -1.40 -18.51 11.49
CA ARG A 7 -1.13 -19.28 10.25
C ARG A 7 -1.75 -18.70 8.98
N GLN A 8 -2.80 -17.88 9.09
CA GLN A 8 -3.54 -17.31 7.95
C GLN A 8 -2.87 -16.08 7.29
N ARG A 9 -1.92 -15.39 7.95
CA ARG A 9 -1.22 -14.22 7.37
C ARG A 9 0.06 -14.58 6.60
N LYS A 10 0.57 -15.81 6.73
CA LYS A 10 1.84 -16.24 6.14
C LYS A 10 1.76 -16.41 4.62
N GLY A 11 0.63 -16.94 4.10
CA GLY A 11 0.44 -17.14 2.66
C GLY A 11 0.38 -15.82 1.87
N LYS A 12 -0.36 -14.83 2.38
CA LYS A 12 -0.45 -13.49 1.75
C LYS A 12 0.88 -12.74 1.77
N PHE A 13 1.67 -12.91 2.84
CA PHE A 13 3.00 -12.31 2.94
C PHE A 13 3.99 -12.96 1.96
N ALA A 14 3.99 -14.30 1.86
CA ALA A 14 4.84 -15.01 0.91
C ALA A 14 4.52 -14.61 -0.55
N PHE A 15 3.24 -14.54 -0.92
CA PHE A 15 2.83 -14.08 -2.25
C PHE A 15 3.28 -12.65 -2.55
N MET A 16 3.13 -11.74 -1.58
CA MET A 16 3.57 -10.35 -1.72
C MET A 16 5.08 -10.23 -1.93
N VAL A 17 5.88 -11.00 -1.19
CA VAL A 17 7.35 -11.01 -1.35
C VAL A 17 7.74 -11.53 -2.73
N VAL A 18 7.10 -12.61 -3.20
CA VAL A 18 7.35 -13.14 -4.55
C VAL A 18 6.99 -12.12 -5.62
N ALA A 19 5.84 -11.46 -5.50
CA ALA A 19 5.42 -10.42 -6.45
C ALA A 19 6.41 -9.25 -6.51
N ILE A 20 6.93 -8.81 -5.36
CA ILE A 20 7.95 -7.76 -5.29
C ILE A 20 9.24 -8.21 -5.97
N ILE A 21 9.70 -9.43 -5.69
CA ILE A 21 10.90 -9.98 -6.33
C ILE A 21 10.71 -9.99 -7.84
N VAL A 22 9.63 -10.59 -8.35
CA VAL A 22 9.33 -10.63 -9.78
C VAL A 22 9.29 -9.21 -10.38
N GLY A 23 8.66 -8.25 -9.71
CA GLY A 23 8.63 -6.86 -10.16
C GLY A 23 10.01 -6.22 -10.27
N VAL A 24 10.90 -6.48 -9.31
CA VAL A 24 12.30 -5.97 -9.37
C VAL A 24 13.07 -6.61 -10.52
N PHE A 25 12.93 -7.93 -10.73
CA PHE A 25 13.59 -8.61 -11.85
C PHE A 25 13.12 -8.07 -13.21
N LEU A 26 11.82 -7.85 -13.38
CA LEU A 26 11.25 -7.24 -14.60
C LEU A 26 11.78 -5.82 -14.83
N LEU A 27 11.88 -5.03 -13.76
CA LEU A 27 12.39 -3.66 -13.86
C LEU A 27 13.88 -3.62 -14.24
N VAL A 28 14.70 -4.52 -13.70
CA VAL A 28 16.11 -4.64 -14.08
C VAL A 28 16.25 -5.08 -15.54
N ALA A 29 15.42 -6.03 -16.00
CA ALA A 29 15.42 -6.46 -17.39
C ALA A 29 15.04 -5.32 -18.35
N LEU A 30 14.03 -4.52 -17.99
CA LEU A 30 13.64 -3.33 -18.76
C LEU A 30 14.77 -2.30 -18.82
N LEU A 31 15.44 -2.04 -17.70
CA LEU A 31 16.58 -1.13 -17.63
C LEU A 31 17.74 -1.60 -18.51
N GLN A 32 18.04 -2.90 -18.50
CA GLN A 32 19.05 -3.49 -19.38
C GLN A 32 18.68 -3.32 -20.86
N TYR A 33 17.44 -3.66 -21.24
CA TYR A 33 16.97 -3.55 -22.62
C TYR A 33 17.04 -2.10 -23.12
N LEU A 34 16.57 -1.16 -22.30
CA LEU A 34 16.56 0.26 -22.63
C LEU A 34 17.98 0.81 -22.76
N TRP A 35 18.90 0.42 -21.86
CA TRP A 35 20.31 0.80 -21.96
C TRP A 35 20.95 0.24 -23.22
N ASN A 36 20.75 -1.05 -23.51
CA ASN A 36 21.35 -1.71 -24.66
C ASN A 36 20.80 -1.20 -25.99
N THR A 37 19.59 -0.64 -26.01
CA THR A 37 19.05 0.00 -27.22
C THR A 37 19.55 1.44 -27.32
N LEU A 38 19.34 2.27 -26.29
CA LEU A 38 19.62 3.70 -26.39
C LEU A 38 21.12 4.03 -26.31
N MET A 39 21.82 3.51 -25.31
CA MET A 39 23.20 3.90 -25.04
C MET A 39 24.18 3.25 -26.02
N VAL A 40 23.90 2.02 -26.47
CA VAL A 40 24.72 1.35 -27.47
C VAL A 40 24.46 1.96 -28.85
N ASP A 41 23.21 2.17 -29.26
CA ASP A 41 22.94 2.66 -30.62
C ASP A 41 23.32 4.14 -30.81
N ILE A 42 23.09 4.99 -29.79
CA ILE A 42 23.32 6.44 -29.92
C ILE A 42 24.79 6.79 -29.62
N PHE A 43 25.38 6.18 -28.59
CA PHE A 43 26.71 6.56 -28.10
C PHE A 43 27.79 5.52 -28.40
N ASN A 44 27.45 4.40 -29.07
CA ASN A 44 28.35 3.28 -29.37
C ASN A 44 29.09 2.77 -28.12
N LEU A 45 28.40 2.83 -26.98
CA LEU A 45 28.92 2.37 -25.70
C LEU A 45 28.81 0.85 -25.57
N LYS A 46 29.57 0.25 -24.65
CA LYS A 46 29.46 -1.18 -24.37
C LYS A 46 28.08 -1.54 -23.83
N ALA A 47 27.51 -2.61 -24.39
CA ALA A 47 26.31 -3.25 -23.86
C ALA A 47 26.55 -3.71 -22.42
N ILE A 48 25.52 -3.57 -21.58
CA ILE A 48 25.54 -4.01 -20.19
C ILE A 48 24.85 -5.38 -20.06
N THR A 49 25.44 -6.21 -19.20
CA THR A 49 24.88 -7.49 -18.78
C THR A 49 23.82 -7.29 -17.70
N TYR A 50 22.99 -8.32 -17.47
CA TYR A 50 21.94 -8.30 -16.45
C TYR A 50 22.49 -7.94 -15.06
N TRP A 51 23.66 -8.47 -14.69
CA TRP A 51 24.33 -8.17 -13.42
C TRP A 51 24.81 -6.73 -13.32
N GLN A 52 25.24 -6.12 -14.43
CA GLN A 52 25.61 -4.70 -14.46
C GLN A 52 24.38 -3.80 -14.34
N ALA A 53 23.28 -4.13 -15.01
CA ALA A 53 22.01 -3.42 -14.87
C ALA A 53 21.48 -3.49 -13.43
N LEU A 54 21.57 -4.66 -12.80
CA LEU A 54 21.22 -4.86 -11.39
C LEU A 54 22.13 -4.04 -10.47
N GLY A 55 23.44 -4.08 -10.69
CA GLY A 55 24.41 -3.28 -9.93
C GLY A 55 24.16 -1.79 -10.05
N LEU A 56 23.85 -1.29 -11.25
CA LEU A 56 23.51 0.12 -11.50
C LEU A 56 22.19 0.49 -10.82
N PHE A 57 21.19 -0.39 -10.87
CA PHE A 57 19.91 -0.20 -10.17
C PHE A 57 20.10 -0.12 -8.65
N VAL A 58 20.88 -1.03 -8.07
CA VAL A 58 21.20 -1.03 -6.64
C VAL A 58 22.00 0.23 -6.27
N LEU A 59 23.00 0.60 -7.07
CA LEU A 59 23.80 1.81 -6.87
C LEU A 59 22.92 3.06 -6.90
N SER A 60 22.03 3.18 -7.90
CA SER A 60 21.04 4.26 -7.97
C SER A 60 20.12 4.26 -6.74
N LYS A 61 19.67 3.10 -6.28
CA LYS A 61 18.87 2.98 -5.06
C LYS A 61 19.62 3.36 -3.80
N ILE A 62 20.93 3.16 -3.73
CA ILE A 62 21.77 3.56 -2.59
C ILE A 62 22.03 5.07 -2.64
N LEU A 63 22.40 5.61 -3.81
CA LEU A 63 22.72 7.02 -4.01
C LEU A 63 21.48 7.91 -3.90
N PHE A 64 20.42 7.60 -4.63
CA PHE A 64 19.19 8.41 -4.66
C PHE A 64 18.14 7.91 -3.67
N GLY A 65 18.09 6.62 -3.39
CA GLY A 65 17.07 6.05 -2.52
C GLY A 65 17.30 6.22 -1.02
N ARG A 66 18.43 6.80 -0.60
CA ARG A 66 18.66 7.29 0.77
C ARG A 66 18.66 8.82 0.87
N GLY A 67 18.58 9.54 -0.25
CA GLY A 67 19.05 10.93 -0.33
C GLY A 67 18.06 12.01 -0.80
N PHE A 68 16.89 11.70 -1.36
CA PHE A 68 15.93 12.73 -1.78
C PHE A 68 14.48 12.30 -1.56
N GLY A 69 13.79 12.96 -0.62
CA GLY A 69 12.32 12.92 -0.55
C GLY A 69 11.70 11.92 0.42
N LYS A 70 12.00 12.05 1.71
CA LYS A 70 10.98 11.78 2.73
C LYS A 70 10.71 13.09 3.48
N PRO A 71 9.61 13.77 3.15
CA PRO A 71 8.68 14.20 4.18
C PRO A 71 7.40 13.35 4.09
N GLY A 72 7.53 12.04 3.89
CA GLY A 72 6.44 11.06 4.03
C GLY A 72 6.52 10.25 5.32
N GLY A 73 7.31 10.71 6.29
CA GLY A 73 7.44 10.15 7.63
C GLY A 73 6.54 10.84 8.67
N GLY A 74 5.53 11.60 8.25
CA GLY A 74 4.42 11.99 9.13
C GLY A 74 3.48 10.79 9.24
N ARG A 75 3.36 10.12 10.38
CA ARG A 75 2.37 10.50 11.39
C ARG A 75 1.13 11.15 10.77
N PHE A 76 0.36 10.40 9.98
CA PHE A 76 -1.04 10.73 9.68
C PHE A 76 -1.96 9.50 9.85
N ARG A 77 -1.63 8.67 10.84
CA ARG A 77 -2.57 7.76 11.50
C ARG A 77 -2.43 7.93 13.01
N ARG A 78 -2.71 9.12 13.52
CA ARG A 78 -2.79 9.37 14.98
C ARG A 78 -3.72 10.53 15.37
N ASP A 79 -4.71 10.86 14.53
CA ASP A 79 -5.82 11.77 14.90
C ASP A 79 -7.20 11.11 14.69
N PHE A 80 -7.29 9.82 15.00
CA PHE A 80 -8.57 9.28 15.46
C PHE A 80 -8.40 9.09 16.97
N PRO A 81 -9.11 9.86 17.82
CA PRO A 81 -9.14 9.55 19.24
C PRO A 81 -9.71 8.13 19.39
N PRO A 82 -9.10 7.24 20.19
CA PRO A 82 -9.75 6.02 20.60
C PRO A 82 -10.73 6.38 21.72
N GLN A 83 -11.74 7.21 21.42
CA GLN A 83 -12.87 7.40 22.32
C GLN A 83 -13.91 6.34 21.96
N MET A 84 -13.52 5.08 22.17
CA MET A 84 -14.47 4.06 22.58
C MET A 84 -14.61 4.19 24.11
N GLU A 85 -15.23 5.28 24.55
CA GLU A 85 -15.98 5.27 25.81
C GLU A 85 -17.38 4.83 25.40
N LYS A 86 -17.73 3.56 25.66
CA LYS A 86 -18.63 3.23 26.77
C LYS A 86 -19.73 4.28 26.94
N GLY A 87 -20.90 3.92 26.42
CA GLY A 87 -22.17 4.06 27.14
C GLY A 87 -22.67 5.47 27.36
N GLU A 88 -23.57 5.89 26.50
CA GLU A 88 -24.91 6.18 27.00
C GLU A 88 -25.87 5.32 26.18
N ASP A 89 -26.57 4.41 26.85
CA ASP A 89 -27.79 3.84 26.30
C ASP A 89 -28.65 5.02 25.86
N LEU A 90 -28.85 5.21 24.55
CA LEU A 90 -29.93 6.08 24.12
C LEU A 90 -31.19 5.53 24.77
N SER A 91 -31.80 6.32 25.65
CA SER A 91 -33.14 6.07 26.19
C SER A 91 -34.04 5.63 25.04
N ASP A 92 -34.85 4.60 25.25
CA ASP A 92 -35.74 4.06 24.21
C ASP A 92 -36.61 5.17 23.58
N GLU A 93 -36.96 6.20 24.35
CA GLU A 93 -37.67 7.39 23.85
C GLU A 93 -36.90 8.19 22.79
N GLU A 94 -35.57 8.35 22.94
CA GLU A 94 -34.76 9.09 21.97
C GLU A 94 -34.57 8.30 20.68
N ARG A 95 -34.48 6.97 20.78
CA ARG A 95 -34.47 6.07 19.62
C ARG A 95 -35.78 6.10 18.84
N GLU A 96 -36.91 6.19 19.54
CA GLU A 96 -38.23 6.30 18.90
C GLU A 96 -38.39 7.63 18.15
N ARG A 97 -38.02 8.75 18.77
CA ARG A 97 -38.04 10.08 18.10
C ARG A 97 -37.15 10.10 16.85
N LEU A 98 -35.94 9.54 16.94
CA LEU A 98 -35.05 9.41 15.79
C LEU A 98 -35.65 8.56 14.67
N ARG A 99 -36.29 7.43 15.01
CA ARG A 99 -36.96 6.54 14.05
C ARG A 99 -38.17 7.21 13.40
N GLU A 100 -38.94 7.97 14.17
CA GLU A 100 -40.07 8.75 13.66
C GLU A 100 -39.61 9.86 12.71
N GLU A 101 -38.60 10.63 13.08
CA GLU A 101 -38.02 11.64 12.20
C GLU A 101 -37.42 11.02 10.92
N TRP A 102 -36.77 9.86 11.05
CA TRP A 102 -36.26 9.11 9.90
C TRP A 102 -37.38 8.64 8.99
N LYS A 103 -38.46 8.06 9.52
CA LYS A 103 -39.65 7.71 8.75
C LYS A 103 -40.28 8.94 8.09
N ARG A 104 -40.34 10.07 8.79
CA ARG A 104 -40.89 11.33 8.25
C ARG A 104 -40.06 11.86 7.09
N ARG A 105 -38.73 11.73 7.14
CA ARG A 105 -37.81 12.22 6.10
C ARG A 105 -37.58 11.24 4.95
N PHE A 106 -37.60 9.93 5.21
CA PHE A 106 -37.18 8.89 4.25
C PHE A 106 -38.26 7.86 3.92
N GLY A 107 -39.44 7.90 4.56
CA GLY A 107 -40.53 6.94 4.34
C GLY A 107 -41.15 6.95 2.94
N GLY A 108 -40.91 7.98 2.13
CA GLY A 108 -41.28 7.99 0.71
C GLY A 108 -40.24 7.38 -0.24
N ARG A 109 -39.04 7.02 0.24
CA ARG A 109 -37.92 6.60 -0.63
C ARG A 109 -37.34 5.21 -0.33
N CYS A 110 -37.72 4.57 0.78
CA CYS A 110 -37.35 3.20 1.09
C CYS A 110 -38.61 2.40 1.43
N GLY A 111 -39.10 1.62 0.46
CA GLY A 111 -40.08 0.58 0.71
C GLY A 111 -39.39 -0.63 1.35
N PHE A 112 -39.79 -0.95 2.58
CA PHE A 112 -39.75 -2.27 3.19
C PHE A 112 -41.13 -2.53 3.78
#